data_AF-A0A1Y1MP23-F1
#
_entry.id   AF-A0A1Y1MP23-F1
#
_cell.length_a   1.000
_cell.length_b   1.000
_cell.length_c   1.000
_cell.angle_alpha   90.00
_cell.angle_beta   90.00
_cell.angle_gamma   90.00
#
_symmetry.space_group_name_H-M   'P 1'
#
loop_
_entity.id
_entity.type
_entity.pdbx_description
1 polymer ?
#
loop_
_entity_poly.entity_id
_entity_poly.type
_entity_poly.pdbx_seq_one_letter_code
_entity_poly.pdbx_strand_id
1 'polypeptide(L)'
;HGLVADQFVSMDVVLADGELQTVDPDSDLWWALNGAGHNFGIVTSVTTKVYDIEHRDWAIETIVFSGDKVGAVYDAANKHLLQNGTQAADVINWSYWLHDPTADPNNPIIVFYIIQEGVKAVDAKYTQPFHDIGPVA
;
A
#
# COMPACT_ATOMS: atom_id res chain seq x y z
N HIS A 1 7.95 -6.75 -2.51
CA HIS A 1 9.05 -6.44 -3.45
C HIS A 1 9.41 -4.95 -3.57
N GLY A 2 8.81 -4.02 -2.80
CA GLY A 2 9.03 -2.58 -2.98
C GLY A 2 7.94 -1.96 -3.86
N LEU A 3 8.16 -0.72 -4.29
CA LEU A 3 7.29 -0.02 -5.24
C LEU A 3 7.45 -0.61 -6.65
N VAL A 4 6.53 -0.24 -7.55
CA VAL A 4 6.64 -0.58 -8.98
C VAL A 4 7.95 -0.06 -9.56
N ALA A 5 8.40 1.12 -9.14
CA ALA A 5 9.65 1.73 -9.60
C ALA A 5 10.90 0.92 -9.24
N ASP A 6 10.92 0.26 -8.07
CA ASP A 6 12.05 -0.58 -7.65
C ASP A 6 12.26 -1.81 -8.57
N GLN A 7 11.25 -2.13 -9.40
CA GLN A 7 11.28 -3.27 -10.31
C GLN A 7 11.82 -2.92 -11.69
N PHE A 8 11.96 -1.64 -12.03
CA PHE A 8 12.41 -1.24 -13.36
C PHE A 8 13.87 -1.68 -13.61
N VAL A 9 14.12 -2.11 -14.85
CA VAL A 9 15.43 -2.49 -15.38
C VAL A 9 15.87 -1.49 -16.44
N SER A 10 14.97 -1.14 -17.36
CA SER A 10 15.18 -0.09 -18.36
C SER A 10 13.84 0.46 -18.87
N MET A 11 13.87 1.61 -19.51
CA MET A 11 12.71 2.24 -20.16
C MET A 11 13.10 2.80 -21.52
N ASP A 12 12.21 2.68 -22.52
CA ASP A 12 12.35 3.45 -23.75
C ASP A 12 11.54 4.74 -23.65
N VAL A 13 12.21 5.88 -23.81
CA VAL A 13 11.65 7.22 -23.56
C VAL A 13 11.83 8.09 -24.79
N VAL A 14 10.75 8.71 -25.24
CA VAL A 14 10.80 9.78 -26.25
C VAL A 14 10.98 11.11 -25.54
N LEU A 15 12.09 11.78 -25.79
CA LEU A 15 12.44 13.07 -25.21
C LEU A 15 11.74 14.24 -25.90
N ALA A 16 11.91 15.44 -25.34
CA ALA A 16 11.25 16.65 -25.84
C ALA A 16 11.70 17.08 -27.25
N ASP A 17 12.91 16.70 -27.67
CA ASP A 17 13.42 16.89 -29.03
C ASP A 17 12.93 15.81 -30.02
N GLY A 18 12.18 14.82 -29.54
CA GLY A 18 11.64 13.72 -30.32
C GLY A 18 12.58 12.51 -30.44
N GLU A 19 13.76 12.54 -29.81
CA GLU A 19 14.68 11.40 -29.82
C GLU A 19 14.16 10.26 -28.93
N LEU A 20 14.26 9.01 -29.42
CA LEU A 20 13.98 7.81 -28.64
C LEU A 20 15.27 7.32 -27.98
N GLN A 21 15.29 7.26 -26.65
CA GLN A 21 16.42 6.78 -25.87
C GLN A 21 16.01 5.64 -24.95
N THR A 22 16.89 4.65 -24.80
CA THR A 22 16.77 3.65 -23.74
C THR A 22 17.51 4.16 -22.51
N VAL A 23 16.77 4.30 -21.41
CA VAL A 23 17.27 4.74 -20.10
C VAL A 23 17.37 3.52 -19.19
N ASP A 24 18.54 3.33 -18.59
CA ASP A 24 18.85 2.30 -17.59
C ASP A 24 19.51 2.93 -16.35
N PRO A 25 19.89 2.17 -15.31
CA PRO A 25 20.49 2.73 -14.09
C PRO A 25 21.76 3.56 -14.24
N ASP A 26 22.47 3.47 -15.37
CA ASP A 26 23.69 4.25 -15.63
C ASP A 26 23.37 5.61 -16.29
N SER A 27 22.13 5.84 -16.70
CA SER A 27 21.64 7.11 -17.25
C SER A 27 21.41 8.17 -16.16
N ASP A 28 21.73 9.42 -16.46
CA ASP A 28 21.41 10.59 -15.63
C ASP A 28 19.90 10.81 -15.44
N LEU A 29 19.09 10.40 -16.42
CA LEU A 29 17.62 10.46 -16.36
C LEU A 29 17.01 9.38 -15.47
N TRP A 30 17.75 8.34 -15.09
CA TRP A 30 17.21 7.18 -14.37
C TRP A 30 16.47 7.57 -13.10
N TRP A 31 17.11 8.35 -12.24
CA TRP A 31 16.52 8.74 -10.96
C TRP A 31 15.20 9.51 -11.14
N ALA A 32 15.14 10.40 -12.14
CA ALA A 32 13.96 11.21 -12.41
C ALA A 32 12.77 10.35 -12.86
N LEU A 33 13.02 9.37 -13.73
CA LEU A 33 11.98 8.47 -14.25
C LEU A 33 11.43 7.49 -13.20
N ASN A 34 12.12 7.32 -12.07
CA ASN A 34 11.70 6.46 -10.96
C ASN A 34 10.76 7.15 -9.95
N GLY A 35 10.20 8.33 -10.26
CA GLY A 35 9.20 8.94 -9.38
C GLY A 35 8.70 10.34 -9.76
N ALA A 36 9.40 11.05 -10.64
CA ALA A 36 9.00 12.40 -11.05
C ALA A 36 7.88 12.41 -12.12
N GLY A 37 7.27 11.26 -12.43
CA GLY A 37 6.20 11.14 -13.40
C GLY A 37 6.65 11.48 -14.83
N HIS A 38 5.76 12.09 -15.61
CA HIS A 38 5.93 12.33 -17.06
C HIS A 38 6.76 13.58 -17.41
N ASN A 39 7.46 14.19 -16.44
CA ASN A 39 8.14 15.47 -16.64
C ASN A 39 9.33 15.41 -17.62
N PHE A 40 9.87 14.21 -17.87
CA PHE A 40 11.15 14.03 -18.58
C PHE A 40 11.01 13.35 -19.94
N GLY A 41 9.79 13.07 -20.39
CA GLY A 41 9.52 12.45 -21.68
C GLY A 41 8.33 11.50 -21.65
N ILE A 42 8.10 10.84 -22.78
CA ILE A 42 7.04 9.85 -22.95
C ILE A 42 7.68 8.47 -22.86
N VAL A 43 7.41 7.76 -21.76
CA VAL A 43 7.80 6.34 -21.63
C VAL A 43 6.92 5.52 -22.56
N THR A 44 7.54 4.84 -23.53
CA THR A 44 6.86 4.00 -24.54
C THR A 44 6.98 2.51 -24.24
N SER A 45 8.02 2.10 -23.50
CA SER A 45 8.23 0.73 -23.06
C SER A 45 8.94 0.70 -21.69
N VAL A 46 8.75 -0.39 -20.93
CA VAL A 46 9.45 -0.64 -19.66
C VAL A 46 9.85 -2.11 -19.61
N THR A 47 11.12 -2.38 -19.28
CA THR A 47 11.59 -3.70 -18.86
C THR A 47 11.59 -3.77 -17.35
N THR A 48 10.97 -4.80 -16.77
CA THR A 48 10.82 -4.96 -15.32
C THR A 48 11.31 -6.33 -14.84
N LYS A 49 11.78 -6.37 -13.59
CA LYS A 49 11.98 -7.60 -12.82
C LYS A 49 10.63 -8.28 -12.63
N VAL A 50 10.65 -9.62 -12.62
CA VAL A 50 9.51 -10.48 -12.30
C VAL A 50 9.98 -11.54 -11.31
N TYR A 51 9.07 -12.03 -10.48
CA TYR A 51 9.35 -13.01 -9.43
C TYR A 51 8.33 -14.15 -9.50
N ASP A 52 8.73 -15.33 -9.05
CA ASP A 52 7.81 -16.45 -8.88
C ASP A 52 6.77 -16.12 -7.79
N ILE A 53 5.56 -16.65 -7.96
CA ILE A 53 4.50 -16.49 -6.96
C ILE A 53 4.81 -17.40 -5.77
N GLU A 54 5.22 -16.82 -4.65
CA GLU A 54 5.48 -17.54 -3.39
C GLU A 54 4.16 -17.97 -2.73
N HIS A 55 3.16 -17.08 -2.73
CA HIS A 55 1.87 -17.27 -2.08
C HIS A 55 0.72 -16.85 -2.99
N ARG A 56 -0.27 -17.75 -3.17
CA ARG A 56 -1.47 -17.47 -4.00
C ARG A 56 -2.66 -16.99 -3.19
N ASP A 57 -2.75 -17.42 -1.94
CA ASP A 57 -3.85 -17.04 -1.06
C ASP A 57 -3.60 -15.65 -0.49
N TRP A 58 -4.67 -14.86 -0.37
CA TRP A 58 -4.68 -13.55 0.28
C TRP A 58 -5.95 -13.47 1.12
N ALA A 59 -5.83 -13.00 2.36
CA ALA A 59 -6.97 -12.73 3.22
C ALA A 59 -7.10 -11.22 3.47
N ILE A 60 -8.34 -10.77 3.59
CA ILE A 60 -8.67 -9.40 3.96
C ILE A 60 -9.67 -9.46 5.10
N GLU A 61 -9.36 -8.77 6.18
CA GLU A 61 -10.32 -8.48 7.25
C GLU A 61 -10.62 -6.98 7.23
N THR A 62 -11.91 -6.65 7.21
CA THR A 62 -12.41 -5.27 7.23
C THR A 62 -13.06 -5.05 8.58
N ILE A 63 -12.56 -4.08 9.33
CA ILE A 63 -13.06 -3.74 10.66
C ILE A 63 -13.50 -2.28 10.63
N VAL A 64 -14.71 -2.00 11.07
CA VAL A 64 -15.29 -0.66 11.05
C VAL A 64 -15.35 -0.10 12.45
N PHE A 65 -14.92 1.14 12.63
CA PHE A 65 -14.98 1.85 13.91
C PHE A 65 -15.80 3.14 13.80
N SER A 66 -16.45 3.48 14.90
CA SER A 66 -17.00 4.82 15.11
C SER A 66 -15.88 5.85 15.27
N GLY A 67 -16.13 7.11 14.87
CA GLY A 67 -15.11 8.15 14.84
C GLY A 67 -14.50 8.49 16.21
N ASP A 68 -15.23 8.26 17.31
CA ASP A 68 -14.74 8.45 18.68
C ASP A 68 -13.57 7.51 19.05
N LYS A 69 -13.40 6.41 18.31
CA LYS A 69 -12.32 5.41 18.53
C LYS A 69 -11.03 5.73 17.80
N VAL A 70 -10.96 6.84 17.06
CA VAL A 70 -9.80 7.22 16.24
C VAL A 70 -8.47 7.10 16.99
N GLY A 71 -8.39 7.63 18.22
CA GLY A 71 -7.17 7.55 19.02
C GLY A 71 -6.76 6.12 19.34
N ALA A 72 -7.70 5.30 19.80
CA ALA A 72 -7.44 3.90 20.15
C ALA A 72 -7.01 3.07 18.93
N VAL A 73 -7.65 3.27 17.77
CA VAL A 73 -7.34 2.54 16.53
C VAL A 73 -5.91 2.82 16.07
N TYR A 74 -5.52 4.08 15.98
CA TYR A 74 -4.16 4.43 15.51
C TYR A 74 -3.09 4.18 16.56
N ASP A 75 -3.41 4.26 17.86
CA ASP A 75 -2.51 3.81 18.92
C ASP A 75 -2.25 2.29 18.83
N ALA A 76 -3.28 1.49 18.54
CA ALA A 76 -3.13 0.06 18.33
C ALA A 76 -2.31 -0.23 17.07
N ALA A 77 -2.58 0.45 15.95
CA ALA A 77 -1.80 0.32 14.72
C ALA A 77 -0.30 0.62 14.96
N ASN A 78 0.01 1.70 15.69
CA ASN A 78 1.38 2.08 16.03
C ASN A 78 2.08 1.12 17.00
N LYS A 79 1.34 0.30 17.76
CA LYS A 79 1.92 -0.68 18.70
C LYS A 79 2.04 -2.07 18.09
N HIS A 80 1.08 -2.45 17.25
CA HIS A 80 0.88 -3.83 16.83
C HIS A 80 1.21 -4.07 15.35
N LEU A 81 1.11 -3.05 14.49
CA LEU A 81 1.40 -3.18 13.05
C LEU A 81 2.73 -2.53 12.67
N LEU A 82 3.04 -1.37 13.25
CA LEU A 82 4.32 -0.68 13.06
C LEU A 82 5.20 -0.85 14.29
N GLN A 83 6.29 -1.60 14.18
CA GLN A 83 7.23 -1.83 15.28
C GLN A 83 8.64 -1.42 14.85
N ASN A 84 9.27 -0.55 15.62
CA ASN A 84 10.61 -0.03 15.35
C ASN A 84 10.78 0.57 13.94
N GLY A 85 9.72 1.22 13.41
CA GLY A 85 9.72 1.79 12.06
C GLY A 85 9.60 0.76 10.93
N THR A 86 9.27 -0.49 11.26
CA THR A 86 9.09 -1.59 10.31
C THR A 86 7.72 -2.25 10.52
N GLN A 87 7.25 -2.99 9.51
CA GLN A 87 6.05 -3.81 9.59
C GLN A 87 6.36 -5.20 9.01
N ALA A 88 5.49 -6.18 9.30
CA ALA A 88 5.60 -7.50 8.68
C ALA A 88 5.42 -7.40 7.15
N ALA A 89 6.29 -8.07 6.38
CA ALA A 89 6.31 -7.95 4.93
C ALA A 89 5.07 -8.55 4.25
N ASP A 90 4.43 -9.50 4.91
CA ASP A 90 3.21 -10.20 4.49
C ASP A 90 1.93 -9.44 4.87
N VAL A 91 2.03 -8.31 5.58
CA VAL A 91 0.87 -7.57 6.07
C VAL A 91 0.81 -6.17 5.48
N ILE A 92 -0.37 -5.80 5.02
CA ILE A 92 -0.71 -4.44 4.59
C ILE A 92 -1.87 -3.93 5.44
N ASN A 93 -1.71 -2.73 5.97
CA ASN A 93 -2.79 -2.00 6.62
C ASN A 93 -3.16 -0.77 5.82
N TRP A 94 -4.47 -0.58 5.63
CA TRP A 94 -5.05 0.57 4.95
C TRP A 94 -6.27 1.04 5.73
N SER A 95 -6.46 2.35 5.87
CA SER A 95 -7.68 2.88 6.47
C SER A 95 -8.29 4.02 5.67
N TYR A 96 -9.61 4.07 5.58
CA TYR A 96 -10.37 5.22 5.10
C TYR A 96 -11.17 5.86 6.22
N TRP A 97 -11.27 7.19 6.19
CA TRP A 97 -12.28 7.92 6.96
C TRP A 97 -13.37 8.34 5.99
N LEU A 98 -14.59 7.89 6.24
CA LEU A 98 -15.69 8.15 5.33
C LEU A 98 -16.97 8.47 6.09
N HIS A 99 -17.82 9.26 5.46
CA HIS A 99 -19.14 9.55 5.98
C HIS A 99 -20.12 8.49 5.48
N ASP A 100 -20.57 7.63 6.39
CA ASP A 100 -21.66 6.68 6.16
C ASP A 100 -22.76 6.93 7.19
N PRO A 101 -23.83 7.66 6.80
CA PRO A 101 -24.91 8.01 7.71
C PRO A 101 -25.75 6.81 8.16
N THR A 102 -25.57 5.63 7.54
CA THR A 102 -26.23 4.39 7.98
C THR A 102 -25.51 3.73 9.16
N ALA A 103 -24.21 3.98 9.31
CA ALA A 103 -23.39 3.50 10.42
C ALA A 103 -23.31 4.53 11.57
N ASP A 104 -23.08 5.80 11.23
CA ASP A 104 -23.16 6.94 12.17
C ASP A 104 -23.71 8.18 11.44
N PRO A 105 -24.94 8.65 11.76
CA PRO A 105 -25.56 9.77 11.06
C PRO A 105 -24.87 11.12 11.32
N ASN A 106 -24.04 11.22 12.35
CA ASN A 106 -23.48 12.50 12.82
C ASN A 106 -21.97 12.61 12.61
N ASN A 107 -21.24 11.49 12.59
CA ASN A 107 -19.77 11.48 12.55
C ASN A 107 -19.23 10.60 11.41
N PRO A 108 -17.97 10.80 10.99
CA PRO A 108 -17.30 9.85 10.11
C PRO A 108 -17.04 8.52 10.81
N ILE A 109 -17.01 7.45 10.04
CA ILE A 109 -16.54 6.14 10.44
C ILE A 109 -15.13 5.89 9.90
N ILE A 110 -14.43 4.94 10.51
CA ILE A 110 -13.11 4.48 10.09
C ILE A 110 -13.29 3.07 9.54
N VAL A 111 -13.02 2.87 8.26
CA VAL A 111 -12.94 1.54 7.64
C VAL A 111 -11.48 1.12 7.62
N PHE A 112 -11.17 0.06 8.36
CA PHE A 112 -9.81 -0.39 8.62
C PHE A 112 -9.60 -1.78 8.00
N TYR A 113 -8.72 -1.86 7.02
CA TYR A 113 -8.36 -3.10 6.34
C TYR A 113 -7.05 -3.65 6.89
N ILE A 114 -7.05 -4.94 7.19
CA ILE A 114 -5.83 -5.72 7.41
C ILE A 114 -5.81 -6.80 6.35
N ILE A 115 -4.77 -6.78 5.53
CA ILE A 115 -4.58 -7.67 4.40
C ILE A 115 -3.34 -8.51 4.70
N GLN A 116 -3.44 -9.83 4.56
CA GLN A 116 -2.31 -10.73 4.78
C GLN A 116 -2.12 -11.70 3.60
N GLU A 117 -0.88 -11.77 3.13
CA GLU A 117 -0.45 -12.71 2.09
C GLU A 117 -0.28 -14.13 2.65
N GLY A 118 -0.58 -15.14 1.84
CA GLY A 118 -0.28 -16.55 2.13
C GLY A 118 -1.27 -17.25 3.07
N VAL A 119 -2.34 -16.56 3.46
CA VAL A 119 -3.34 -17.09 4.41
C VAL A 119 -4.76 -17.00 3.84
N LYS A 120 -5.65 -17.86 4.36
CA LYS A 120 -7.07 -17.88 3.98
C LYS A 120 -7.97 -17.05 4.90
N ALA A 121 -7.44 -16.68 6.06
CA ALA A 121 -8.02 -15.75 7.01
C ALA A 121 -6.86 -15.00 7.66
N VAL A 122 -7.04 -13.71 7.98
CA VAL A 122 -6.00 -12.91 8.61
C VAL A 122 -5.70 -13.48 9.99
N ASP A 123 -4.42 -13.61 10.34
CA ASP A 123 -4.02 -14.12 11.64
C ASP A 123 -4.55 -13.23 12.76
N ALA A 124 -5.19 -13.84 13.77
CA ALA A 124 -5.77 -13.13 14.90
C ALA A 124 -4.77 -12.23 15.65
N LYS A 125 -3.46 -12.50 15.61
CA LYS A 125 -2.44 -11.62 16.19
C LYS A 125 -2.45 -10.21 15.58
N TYR A 126 -2.90 -10.07 14.33
CA TYR A 126 -2.99 -8.78 13.65
C TYR A 126 -4.36 -8.11 13.85
N THR A 127 -5.42 -8.86 14.12
CA THR A 127 -6.80 -8.32 14.17
C THR A 127 -7.37 -8.22 15.58
N GLN A 128 -6.98 -9.11 16.50
CA GLN A 128 -7.47 -9.12 17.88
C GLN A 128 -7.28 -7.79 18.62
N PRO A 129 -6.12 -7.10 18.55
CA PRO A 129 -5.96 -5.81 19.22
C PRO A 129 -6.98 -4.75 18.77
N PHE A 130 -7.50 -4.88 17.55
CA PHE A 130 -8.50 -3.99 16.97
C PHE A 130 -9.92 -4.42 17.34
N HIS A 131 -10.19 -5.73 17.41
CA HIS A 131 -11.45 -6.25 17.95
C HIS A 131 -11.66 -5.88 19.41
N ASP A 132 -10.60 -5.82 20.21
CA ASP A 132 -10.66 -5.44 21.63
C ASP A 132 -11.07 -3.97 21.85
N ILE A 133 -10.99 -3.11 20.82
CA ILE A 133 -11.44 -1.71 20.84
C ILE A 133 -12.98 -1.62 20.72
N GLY A 134 -13.64 -2.69 20.28
CA GLY A 134 -15.08 -2.76 20.08
C GLY A 134 -15.51 -2.12 18.75
N PRO A 135 -15.27 -2.76 17.61
CA PRO A 135 -15.74 -2.26 16.30
C PRO A 135 -17.27 -2.23 16.21
N VAL A 136 -17.78 -1.51 15.22
CA VAL A 136 -19.21 -1.42 14.91
C VAL A 136 -19.65 -2.42 13.84
N ALA A 137 -18.71 -2.90 13.00
CA ALA A 137 -18.90 -3.96 12.02
C ALA A 137 -17.57 -4.63 11.69
#